data_AF-A0A7X6P2X3-F1
#
_entry.id   AF-A0A7X6P2X3-F1
#
_cell.length_a   1.000
_cell.length_b   1.000
_cell.length_c   1.000
_cell.angle_alpha   90.00
_cell.angle_beta   90.00
_cell.angle_gamma   90.00
#
_symmetry.space_group_name_H-M   'P 1'
#
loop_
_entity.id
_entity.type
_entity.pdbx_description
1 polymer ?
#
loop_
_entity_poly.entity_id
_entity_poly.type
_entity_poly.pdbx_seq_one_letter_code
_entity_poly.pdbx_strand_id
1 'polypeptide(L)'
;MATEAQPLNDAQREVLARLGAKRSERPSFEPGLRDHLRVELEKRLAGTVRMMGEELDESIWLSKHKLEKVHGCEVRFLAEEDLEFSWSVPVARGIVAHKAIEIEITTEREWAPLDLVDESIARLIDEGRSVGEWLASAGDAQLDAVRAEANNALVSYEECFPRLDRKWRPATEVPMRAEFFDGRFVLTGKPDLTIGHADGTVAGKVIVDFKTGRKNPAHVEDLRFYALLDALRVGVPPRRLVSYYLDSASMTVEDVSEELLHSTVLRVAAAAQKIVELMVGEREPRLVASPTCRWCPILGDCATGQASLRGDDDADYSWEP
;
A
#
# COMPACT_ATOMS: atom_id res chain seq x y z
N MET A 1 9.14 16.17 -34.95
CA MET A 1 7.72 16.58 -35.01
C MET A 1 7.29 16.82 -33.57
N ALA A 2 6.89 18.03 -33.22
CA ALA A 2 6.36 18.29 -31.89
C ALA A 2 5.04 17.52 -31.77
N THR A 3 5.00 16.51 -30.91
CA THR A 3 3.78 15.77 -30.61
C THR A 3 2.80 16.74 -29.96
N GLU A 4 1.75 17.12 -30.69
CA GLU A 4 0.58 17.73 -30.07
C GLU A 4 0.10 16.79 -28.96
N ALA A 5 -0.12 17.34 -27.75
CA ALA A 5 -0.59 16.55 -26.63
C ALA A 5 -1.86 15.80 -27.04
N GLN A 6 -1.84 14.47 -27.01
CA GLN A 6 -3.01 13.66 -27.34
C GLN A 6 -4.21 14.13 -26.51
N PRO A 7 -5.39 14.29 -27.12
CA PRO A 7 -6.58 14.66 -26.39
C PRO A 7 -6.90 13.58 -25.36
N LEU A 8 -7.02 13.97 -24.09
CA LEU A 8 -7.36 13.05 -23.00
C LEU A 8 -8.74 12.45 -23.22
N ASN A 9 -8.93 11.16 -22.92
CA ASN A 9 -10.27 10.55 -22.90
C ASN A 9 -11.03 10.86 -21.59
N ASP A 10 -12.26 10.36 -21.46
CA ASP A 10 -13.11 10.62 -20.28
C ASP A 10 -12.48 10.12 -18.97
N ALA A 11 -11.94 8.90 -18.95
CA ALA A 11 -11.31 8.33 -17.75
C ALA A 11 -10.12 9.17 -17.29
N GLN A 12 -9.24 9.55 -18.23
CA GLN A 12 -8.08 10.39 -17.95
C GLN A 12 -8.47 11.79 -17.46
N ARG A 13 -9.52 12.40 -18.04
CA ARG A 13 -10.07 13.68 -17.57
C ARG A 13 -10.62 13.58 -16.16
N GLU A 14 -11.32 12.50 -15.83
CA GLU A 14 -11.83 12.26 -14.48
C GLU A 14 -10.69 12.15 -13.46
N VAL A 15 -9.61 11.43 -13.79
CA VAL A 15 -8.40 11.38 -12.95
C VAL A 15 -7.85 12.79 -12.73
N LEU A 16 -7.63 13.57 -13.78
CA LEU A 16 -7.10 14.94 -13.60
C LEU A 16 -8.03 15.83 -12.77
N ALA A 17 -9.35 15.72 -12.96
CA ALA A 17 -10.32 16.48 -12.19
C ALA A 17 -10.28 16.12 -10.69
N ARG A 18 -10.13 14.83 -10.36
CA ARG A 18 -10.06 14.34 -8.98
C ARG A 18 -8.67 14.50 -8.35
N LEU A 19 -7.60 14.50 -9.13
CA LEU A 19 -6.24 14.70 -8.63
C LEU A 19 -5.83 16.16 -8.61
N GLY A 20 -6.42 17.04 -9.43
CA GLY A 20 -6.06 18.45 -9.50
C GLY A 20 -6.54 19.27 -8.29
N ALA A 21 -5.82 20.33 -7.95
CA ALA A 21 -6.31 21.40 -7.06
C ALA A 21 -5.47 22.67 -7.26
N LYS A 22 -6.13 23.82 -7.36
CA LYS A 22 -5.45 25.12 -7.33
C LYS A 22 -4.88 25.35 -5.94
N ARG A 23 -3.82 26.16 -5.84
CA ARG A 23 -3.18 26.46 -4.55
C ARG A 23 -4.16 27.02 -3.52
N SER A 24 -5.12 27.85 -3.94
CA SER A 24 -6.13 28.47 -3.09
C SER A 24 -7.16 27.50 -2.50
N GLU A 25 -7.26 26.29 -3.05
CA GLU A 25 -8.22 25.25 -2.64
C GLU A 25 -7.57 24.22 -1.71
N ARG A 26 -6.25 24.33 -1.49
CA ARG A 26 -5.47 23.35 -0.73
C ARG A 26 -5.55 23.63 0.77
N PRO A 27 -5.67 22.59 1.61
CA PRO A 27 -5.67 22.77 3.05
C PRO A 27 -4.30 23.23 3.54
N SER A 28 -4.30 24.00 4.62
CA SER A 28 -3.10 24.37 5.37
C SER A 28 -3.13 23.64 6.70
N PHE A 29 -1.95 23.28 7.21
CA PHE A 29 -1.80 22.60 8.49
C PHE A 29 -1.00 23.47 9.46
N GLU A 30 -1.26 23.33 10.76
CA GLU A 30 -0.55 24.13 11.75
C GLU A 30 0.96 23.84 11.77
N PRO A 31 1.81 24.88 11.90
CA PRO A 31 3.23 24.69 12.14
C PRO A 31 3.48 23.79 13.36
N GLY A 32 4.40 22.83 13.25
CA GLY A 32 4.74 21.91 14.34
C GLY A 32 3.90 20.63 14.38
N LEU A 33 3.00 20.40 13.43
CA LEU A 33 2.20 19.16 13.34
C LEU A 33 3.05 17.89 13.42
N ARG A 34 4.22 17.83 12.75
CA ARG A 34 5.14 16.69 12.88
C ARG A 34 5.53 16.41 14.32
N ASP A 35 5.92 17.45 15.05
CA ASP A 35 6.43 17.30 16.41
C ASP A 35 5.28 16.86 17.34
N HIS A 36 4.06 17.38 17.11
CA HIS A 36 2.85 16.91 17.78
C HIS A 36 2.58 15.42 17.54
N LEU A 37 2.58 14.97 16.28
CA LEU A 37 2.36 13.56 15.92
C LEU A 37 3.44 12.65 16.49
N ARG A 38 4.71 13.10 16.51
CA ARG A 38 5.82 12.36 17.12
C ARG A 38 5.63 12.19 18.62
N VAL A 39 5.36 13.28 19.34
CA VAL A 39 5.12 13.25 20.79
C VAL A 39 3.92 12.35 21.12
N GLU A 40 2.87 12.38 20.30
CA GLU A 40 1.72 11.49 20.51
C GLU A 40 2.08 10.01 20.35
N LEU A 41 2.78 9.64 19.27
CA LEU A 41 3.25 8.27 19.05
C LEU A 41 4.19 7.82 20.17
N GLU A 42 5.16 8.64 20.55
CA GLU A 42 6.10 8.35 21.63
C GLU A 42 5.35 8.12 22.95
N LYS A 43 4.40 8.99 23.30
CA LYS A 43 3.59 8.83 24.52
C LYS A 43 2.83 7.50 24.54
N ARG A 44 2.27 7.08 23.41
CA ARG A 44 1.48 5.84 23.31
C ARG A 44 2.34 4.59 23.30
N LEU A 45 3.47 4.64 22.61
CA LEU A 45 4.42 3.53 22.50
C LEU A 45 5.29 3.37 23.75
N ALA A 46 5.36 4.37 24.63
CA ALA A 46 6.17 4.33 25.86
C ALA A 46 5.81 3.17 26.81
N GLY A 47 4.53 2.77 26.87
CA GLY A 47 4.13 1.59 27.63
C GLY A 47 4.63 0.31 26.96
N THR A 48 4.43 0.21 25.65
CA THR A 48 4.82 -0.94 24.84
C THR A 48 6.34 -1.18 24.85
N VAL A 49 7.15 -0.13 24.71
CA VAL A 49 8.62 -0.28 24.73
C VAL A 49 9.12 -0.77 26.10
N ARG A 50 8.45 -0.39 27.20
CA ARG A 50 8.79 -0.89 28.54
C ARG A 50 8.45 -2.37 28.69
N MET A 51 7.34 -2.82 28.10
CA MET A 51 6.93 -4.23 28.09
C MET A 51 7.94 -5.10 27.33
N MET A 52 8.52 -4.59 26.24
CA MET A 52 9.60 -5.30 25.53
C MET A 52 10.83 -5.52 26.43
N GLY A 53 11.05 -4.67 27.44
CA GLY A 53 12.19 -4.76 28.34
C GLY A 53 13.54 -4.62 27.62
N GLU A 54 14.60 -5.06 28.31
CA GLU A 54 15.95 -5.17 27.72
C GLU A 54 16.19 -6.52 27.06
N GLU A 55 15.39 -7.53 27.39
CA GLU A 55 15.56 -8.90 26.89
C GLU A 55 15.07 -9.07 25.45
N LEU A 56 14.06 -8.30 25.02
CA LEU A 56 13.61 -8.28 23.62
C LEU A 56 14.38 -7.20 22.84
N ASP A 57 15.58 -7.56 22.39
CA ASP A 57 16.47 -6.68 21.59
C ASP A 57 16.01 -6.51 20.13
N GLU A 58 14.87 -7.11 19.76
CA GLU A 58 14.35 -7.03 18.39
C GLU A 58 13.61 -5.71 18.13
N SER A 59 13.92 -5.07 17.00
CA SER A 59 13.15 -3.95 16.45
C SER A 59 11.80 -4.43 15.92
N ILE A 60 10.72 -3.75 16.31
CA ILE A 60 9.40 -3.98 15.73
C ILE A 60 9.24 -3.14 14.46
N TRP A 61 9.31 -3.82 13.31
CA TRP A 61 9.09 -3.21 12.00
C TRP A 61 7.60 -3.17 11.65
N LEU A 62 7.04 -1.96 11.55
CA LEU A 62 5.64 -1.72 11.23
C LEU A 62 5.50 -1.28 9.78
N SER A 63 4.77 -2.08 9.00
CA SER A 63 4.40 -1.81 7.60
C SER A 63 2.88 -1.86 7.44
N LYS A 64 2.33 -1.32 6.35
CA LYS A 64 0.89 -1.38 6.08
C LYS A 64 0.32 -2.80 6.20
N HIS A 65 1.04 -3.77 5.64
CA HIS A 65 0.70 -5.20 5.69
C HIS A 65 0.71 -5.76 7.11
N LYS A 66 1.74 -5.43 7.91
CA LYS A 66 1.81 -5.89 9.31
C LYS A 66 0.67 -5.31 10.15
N LEU A 67 0.31 -4.05 9.92
CA LEU A 67 -0.83 -3.42 10.58
C LEU A 67 -2.16 -4.06 10.17
N GLU A 68 -2.40 -4.30 8.88
CA GLU A 68 -3.61 -4.97 8.38
C GLU A 68 -3.78 -6.35 9.03
N LYS A 69 -2.73 -7.19 9.01
CA LYS A 69 -2.79 -8.56 9.54
C LYS A 69 -3.14 -8.61 11.02
N VAL A 70 -2.42 -7.86 11.87
CA VAL A 70 -2.62 -7.92 13.33
C VAL A 70 -3.96 -7.30 13.76
N HIS A 71 -4.51 -6.37 12.98
CA HIS A 71 -5.85 -5.84 13.22
C HIS A 71 -6.96 -6.76 12.72
N GLY A 72 -6.71 -7.55 11.67
CA GLY A 72 -7.65 -8.51 11.09
C GLY A 72 -7.90 -9.71 12.02
N CYS A 73 -6.95 -10.63 12.08
CA CYS A 73 -7.06 -11.85 12.89
C CYS A 73 -5.69 -12.19 13.48
N GLU A 74 -5.56 -12.13 14.81
CA GLU A 74 -4.27 -12.30 15.50
C GLU A 74 -3.78 -13.75 15.42
N VAL A 75 -4.69 -14.73 15.41
CA VAL A 75 -4.36 -16.14 15.18
C VAL A 75 -3.76 -16.34 13.78
N ARG A 76 -4.37 -15.73 12.75
CA ARG A 76 -3.83 -15.80 11.38
C ARG A 76 -2.50 -15.07 11.28
N PHE A 77 -2.37 -13.91 11.92
CA PHE A 77 -1.12 -13.14 11.96
C PHE A 77 0.04 -14.00 12.48
N LEU A 78 -0.15 -14.70 13.60
CA LEU A 78 0.86 -15.60 14.15
C LEU A 78 1.14 -16.78 13.21
N ALA A 79 0.10 -17.44 12.70
CA ALA A 79 0.26 -18.58 11.81
C ALA A 79 0.98 -18.24 10.49
N GLU A 80 0.93 -16.98 10.05
CA GLU A 80 1.63 -16.53 8.84
C GLU A 80 3.07 -16.06 9.09
N GLU A 81 3.45 -15.70 10.32
CA GLU A 81 4.85 -15.38 10.65
C GLU A 81 5.72 -16.65 10.62
N ASP A 82 5.12 -17.82 10.89
CA ASP A 82 5.81 -19.13 10.83
C ASP A 82 5.96 -19.70 9.41
N LEU A 83 5.34 -19.07 8.40
CA LEU A 83 5.36 -19.59 7.03
C LEU A 83 6.52 -19.02 6.21
N GLU A 84 7.23 -19.91 5.54
CA GLU A 84 8.12 -19.51 4.46
C GLU A 84 7.31 -18.90 3.32
N PHE A 85 7.65 -17.67 2.97
CA PHE A 85 7.05 -17.00 1.83
C PHE A 85 7.38 -17.76 0.53
N SER A 86 6.36 -17.97 -0.31
CA SER A 86 6.52 -18.57 -1.63
C SER A 86 6.04 -17.64 -2.74
N TRP A 87 6.85 -17.55 -3.79
CA TRP A 87 6.50 -16.83 -5.00
C TRP A 87 5.44 -17.57 -5.82
N SER A 88 4.56 -16.79 -6.45
CA SER A 88 3.57 -17.29 -7.39
C SER A 88 3.30 -16.24 -8.47
N VAL A 89 2.74 -16.68 -9.59
CA VAL A 89 2.34 -15.81 -10.71
C VAL A 89 1.50 -14.61 -10.23
N PRO A 90 0.45 -14.78 -9.38
CA PRO A 90 -0.34 -13.65 -8.90
C PRO A 90 0.43 -12.59 -8.11
N VAL A 91 1.49 -12.97 -7.40
CA VAL A 91 2.32 -12.02 -6.65
C VAL A 91 3.31 -11.34 -7.59
N ALA A 92 3.99 -12.11 -8.44
CA ALA A 92 5.01 -11.58 -9.35
C ALA A 92 4.42 -10.62 -10.38
N ARG A 93 3.25 -10.91 -10.96
CA ARG A 93 2.60 -10.05 -11.97
C ARG A 93 2.36 -8.63 -11.46
N GLY A 94 1.99 -8.47 -10.19
CA GLY A 94 1.71 -7.17 -9.59
C GLY A 94 2.97 -6.34 -9.47
N ILE A 95 4.07 -6.98 -9.06
CA ILE A 95 5.38 -6.32 -8.96
C ILE A 95 5.91 -5.93 -10.35
N VAL A 96 5.78 -6.81 -11.35
CA VAL A 96 6.17 -6.51 -12.73
C VAL A 96 5.34 -5.35 -13.29
N ALA A 97 4.02 -5.34 -13.07
CA ALA A 97 3.16 -4.23 -13.50
C ALA A 97 3.52 -2.90 -12.83
N HIS A 98 3.78 -2.89 -11.51
CA HIS A 98 4.19 -1.67 -10.80
C HIS A 98 5.54 -1.18 -11.29
N LYS A 99 6.50 -2.08 -11.57
CA LYS A 99 7.80 -1.74 -12.16
C LYS A 99 7.63 -1.14 -13.56
N ALA A 100 6.74 -1.66 -14.38
CA ALA A 100 6.44 -1.10 -15.70
C ALA A 100 5.88 0.32 -15.59
N ILE A 101 4.89 0.53 -14.71
CA ILE A 101 4.31 1.86 -14.44
C ILE A 101 5.37 2.84 -13.91
N GLU A 102 6.28 2.39 -13.03
CA GLU A 102 7.40 3.18 -12.52
C GLU A 102 8.29 3.69 -13.66
N ILE A 103 8.64 2.80 -14.59
CA ILE A 103 9.45 3.15 -15.76
C ILE A 103 8.66 4.10 -16.67
N GLU A 104 7.39 3.81 -16.97
CA GLU A 104 6.50 4.62 -17.83
C GLU A 104 6.38 6.07 -17.33
N ILE A 105 6.32 6.27 -16.00
CA ILE A 105 6.20 7.60 -15.38
C ILE A 105 7.48 8.43 -15.54
N THR A 106 8.64 7.79 -15.56
CA THR A 106 9.95 8.47 -15.49
C THR A 106 10.68 8.54 -16.83
N THR A 107 10.38 7.62 -17.74
CA THR A 107 11.00 7.50 -19.06
C THR A 107 10.59 8.63 -20.01
N GLU A 108 11.49 9.00 -20.92
CA GLU A 108 11.17 9.83 -22.10
C GLU A 108 10.95 8.98 -23.37
N ARG A 109 11.27 7.68 -23.30
CA ARG A 109 11.08 6.73 -24.39
C ARG A 109 9.62 6.27 -24.47
N GLU A 110 9.08 6.22 -25.68
CA GLU A 110 7.84 5.51 -25.99
C GLU A 110 8.12 4.01 -26.07
N TRP A 111 7.34 3.23 -25.32
CA TRP A 111 7.42 1.77 -25.30
C TRP A 111 6.15 1.16 -25.89
N ALA A 112 6.27 0.00 -26.53
CA ALA A 112 5.13 -0.88 -26.65
C ALA A 112 4.89 -1.56 -25.28
N PRO A 113 3.64 -1.79 -24.85
CA PRO A 113 3.37 -2.31 -23.50
C PRO A 113 4.09 -3.62 -23.18
N LEU A 114 4.11 -4.58 -24.12
CA LEU A 114 4.81 -5.86 -23.94
C LEU A 114 6.32 -5.67 -23.82
N ASP A 115 6.91 -4.77 -24.61
CA ASP A 115 8.35 -4.49 -24.54
C ASP A 115 8.72 -3.86 -23.18
N LEU A 116 7.84 -3.04 -22.61
CA LEU A 116 8.03 -2.45 -21.29
C LEU A 116 7.88 -3.48 -20.16
N VAL A 117 6.98 -4.45 -20.32
CA VAL A 117 6.86 -5.59 -19.41
C VAL A 117 8.12 -6.45 -19.43
N ASP A 118 8.66 -6.74 -20.62
CA ASP A 118 9.92 -7.48 -20.75
C ASP A 118 11.10 -6.70 -20.14
N GLU A 119 11.19 -5.40 -20.38
CA GLU A 119 12.17 -4.52 -19.72
C GLU A 119 12.04 -4.56 -18.19
N SER A 120 10.81 -4.55 -17.67
CA SER A 120 10.55 -4.61 -16.24
C SER A 120 11.01 -5.94 -15.63
N ILE A 121 10.73 -7.06 -16.31
CA ILE A 121 11.22 -8.39 -15.91
C ILE A 121 12.75 -8.40 -15.93
N ALA A 122 13.37 -7.90 -17.00
CA ALA A 122 14.82 -7.87 -17.12
C ALA A 122 15.49 -7.08 -15.98
N ARG A 123 14.97 -5.91 -15.63
CA ARG A 123 15.48 -5.12 -14.49
C ARG A 123 15.31 -5.81 -13.16
N LEU A 124 14.16 -6.44 -12.92
CA LEU A 124 13.92 -7.19 -11.68
C LEU A 124 14.88 -8.38 -11.55
N ILE A 125 15.14 -9.09 -12.66
CA ILE A 125 16.14 -10.17 -12.69
C ILE A 125 17.55 -9.63 -12.40
N ASP A 126 17.93 -8.50 -13.01
CA ASP A 126 19.24 -7.86 -12.80
C ASP A 126 19.44 -7.35 -11.36
N GLU A 127 18.38 -6.89 -10.69
CA GLU A 127 18.43 -6.56 -9.25
C GLU A 127 18.82 -7.79 -8.38
N GLY A 128 18.66 -9.01 -8.88
CA GLY A 128 19.26 -10.22 -8.32
C GLY A 128 18.76 -10.61 -6.93
N ARG A 129 17.51 -10.27 -6.59
CA ARG A 129 16.93 -10.52 -5.27
C ARG A 129 15.43 -10.80 -5.36
N SER A 130 14.90 -11.59 -4.42
CA SER A 130 13.47 -11.65 -4.15
C SER A 130 12.69 -12.11 -5.41
N VAL A 131 11.76 -11.30 -5.93
CA VAL A 131 11.02 -11.65 -7.17
C VAL A 131 11.95 -11.86 -8.37
N GLY A 132 13.09 -11.18 -8.42
CA GLY A 132 14.05 -11.29 -9.53
C GLY A 132 14.66 -12.68 -9.64
N GLU A 133 15.04 -13.27 -8.50
CA GLU A 133 15.57 -14.64 -8.43
C GLU A 133 14.50 -15.66 -8.84
N TRP A 134 13.24 -15.43 -8.44
CA TRP A 134 12.14 -16.28 -8.88
C TRP A 134 11.87 -16.14 -10.38
N LEU A 135 11.81 -14.93 -10.92
CA LEU A 135 11.61 -14.69 -12.36
C LEU A 135 12.72 -15.32 -13.20
N ALA A 136 13.96 -15.31 -12.73
CA ALA A 136 15.10 -15.93 -13.42
C ALA A 136 15.01 -17.47 -13.48
N SER A 137 14.26 -18.09 -12.57
CA SER A 137 14.14 -19.55 -12.43
C SER A 137 12.75 -20.09 -12.74
N ALA A 138 11.77 -19.22 -12.97
CA ALA A 138 10.39 -19.56 -13.28
C ALA A 138 10.29 -20.28 -14.63
N GLY A 139 9.39 -21.27 -14.72
CA GLY A 139 9.15 -21.99 -15.96
C GLY A 139 8.43 -21.12 -17.01
N ASP A 140 8.60 -21.46 -18.29
CA ASP A 140 8.06 -20.69 -19.42
C ASP A 140 6.56 -20.34 -19.27
N ALA A 141 5.73 -21.32 -18.90
CA ALA A 141 4.30 -21.11 -18.71
C ALA A 141 3.97 -20.10 -17.58
N GLN A 142 4.79 -20.04 -16.53
CA GLN A 142 4.61 -19.07 -15.45
C GLN A 142 5.02 -17.67 -15.91
N LEU A 143 6.12 -17.57 -16.66
CA LEU A 143 6.58 -16.31 -17.23
C LEU A 143 5.59 -15.74 -18.26
N ASP A 144 5.02 -16.59 -19.11
CA ASP A 144 3.96 -16.21 -20.05
C ASP A 144 2.73 -15.66 -19.33
N ALA A 145 2.32 -16.30 -18.24
CA ALA A 145 1.21 -15.81 -17.42
C ALA A 145 1.53 -14.46 -16.73
N VAL A 146 2.74 -14.30 -16.17
CA VAL A 146 3.20 -13.03 -15.59
C VAL A 146 3.17 -11.92 -16.65
N ARG A 147 3.68 -12.17 -17.85
CA ARG A 147 3.67 -11.21 -18.96
C ARG A 147 2.26 -10.79 -19.33
N ALA A 148 1.39 -11.76 -19.58
CA ALA A 148 0.02 -11.49 -20.01
C ALA A 148 -0.74 -10.63 -18.98
N GLU A 149 -0.65 -10.99 -17.70
CA GLU A 149 -1.40 -10.31 -16.65
C GLU A 149 -0.80 -8.96 -16.28
N ALA A 150 0.52 -8.80 -16.27
CA ALA A 150 1.18 -7.51 -16.08
C ALA A 150 0.90 -6.56 -17.25
N ASN A 151 0.91 -7.07 -18.49
CA ASN A 151 0.58 -6.29 -19.67
C ASN A 151 -0.86 -5.78 -19.64
N ASN A 152 -1.83 -6.59 -19.22
CA ASN A 152 -3.22 -6.15 -19.08
C ASN A 152 -3.35 -4.99 -18.08
N ALA A 153 -2.61 -5.06 -16.96
CA ALA A 153 -2.59 -3.99 -15.97
C ALA A 153 -1.95 -2.71 -16.51
N LEU A 154 -0.84 -2.83 -17.25
CA LEU A 154 -0.15 -1.69 -17.87
C LEU A 154 -1.01 -1.02 -18.96
N VAL A 155 -1.60 -1.80 -19.86
CA VAL A 155 -2.48 -1.26 -20.92
C VAL A 155 -3.66 -0.51 -20.29
N SER A 156 -4.28 -1.09 -19.26
CA SER A 156 -5.35 -0.43 -18.54
C SER A 156 -4.90 0.88 -17.87
N TYR A 157 -3.69 0.91 -17.30
CA TYR A 157 -3.10 2.14 -16.78
C TYR A 157 -2.92 3.19 -17.88
N GLU A 158 -2.33 2.83 -19.03
CA GLU A 158 -2.08 3.76 -20.13
C GLU A 158 -3.38 4.32 -20.74
N GLU A 159 -4.41 3.48 -20.85
CA GLU A 159 -5.71 3.89 -21.38
C GLU A 159 -6.47 4.80 -20.41
N CYS A 160 -6.40 4.56 -19.10
CA CYS A 160 -7.30 5.22 -18.13
C CYS A 160 -6.62 6.24 -17.22
N PHE A 161 -5.31 6.17 -17.04
CA PHE A 161 -4.54 7.11 -16.22
C PHE A 161 -3.76 8.10 -17.11
N PRO A 162 -3.86 9.42 -16.87
CA PRO A 162 -3.23 10.41 -17.73
C PRO A 162 -1.71 10.42 -17.55
N ARG A 163 -0.98 10.66 -18.64
CA ARG A 163 0.45 11.00 -18.55
C ARG A 163 0.64 12.21 -17.64
N LEU A 164 1.58 12.11 -16.71
CA LEU A 164 1.83 13.14 -15.71
C LEU A 164 2.78 14.21 -16.24
N ASP A 165 2.44 15.48 -16.02
CA ASP A 165 3.36 16.59 -16.32
C ASP A 165 4.57 16.52 -15.37
N ARG A 166 5.78 16.56 -15.92
CA ARG A 166 7.05 16.54 -15.17
C ARG A 166 7.12 17.64 -14.11
N LYS A 167 6.48 18.79 -14.34
CA LYS A 167 6.40 19.91 -13.38
C LYS A 167 5.59 19.57 -12.13
N TRP A 168 4.75 18.54 -12.18
CA TRP A 168 4.01 18.05 -11.02
C TRP A 168 4.89 17.22 -10.07
N ARG A 169 6.15 16.96 -10.45
CA ARG A 169 7.13 16.21 -9.65
C ARG A 169 6.61 14.83 -9.25
N PRO A 170 6.19 13.97 -10.20
CA PRO A 170 5.86 12.59 -9.89
C PRO A 170 7.10 11.89 -9.33
N ALA A 171 6.93 11.19 -8.21
CA ALA A 171 7.99 10.40 -7.60
C ALA A 171 7.43 9.04 -7.20
N THR A 172 8.03 7.98 -7.73
CA THR A 172 7.60 6.60 -7.58
C THR A 172 8.43 5.88 -6.53
N GLU A 173 7.80 4.94 -5.81
CA GLU A 173 8.49 4.00 -4.91
C GLU A 173 9.42 4.67 -3.88
N VAL A 174 9.09 5.90 -3.43
CA VAL A 174 9.94 6.66 -2.51
C VAL A 174 9.83 6.08 -1.10
N PRO A 175 10.91 5.52 -0.51
CA PRO A 175 10.85 4.97 0.82
C PRO A 175 10.61 6.06 1.86
N MET A 176 9.74 5.77 2.82
CA MET A 176 9.42 6.57 3.99
C MET A 176 9.74 5.78 5.25
N ARG A 177 10.35 6.45 6.23
CA ARG A 177 10.80 5.83 7.48
C ARG A 177 10.64 6.80 8.64
N ALA A 178 10.13 6.31 9.76
CA ALA A 178 10.13 7.01 11.05
C ALA A 178 10.52 6.04 12.16
N GLU A 179 11.48 6.46 12.99
CA GLU A 179 11.99 5.68 14.11
C GLU A 179 11.58 6.30 15.44
N PHE A 180 11.37 5.42 16.42
CA PHE A 180 11.03 5.76 17.79
C PHE A 180 11.81 4.87 18.75
N PHE A 181 12.20 5.45 19.89
CA PHE A 181 12.97 4.78 20.95
C PHE A 181 14.21 4.08 20.41
N ASP A 182 15.12 4.84 19.78
CA ASP A 182 16.39 4.32 19.24
C ASP A 182 16.23 3.10 18.31
N GLY A 183 15.17 3.13 17.49
CA GLY A 183 14.90 2.08 16.50
C GLY A 183 14.18 0.84 17.05
N ARG A 184 13.71 0.85 18.31
CA ARG A 184 12.87 -0.23 18.85
C ARG A 184 11.52 -0.34 18.11
N PHE A 185 10.99 0.79 17.64
CA PHE A 185 9.90 0.80 16.67
C PHE A 185 10.31 1.50 15.40
N VAL A 186 10.13 0.82 14.27
CA VAL A 186 10.47 1.33 12.94
C VAL A 186 9.25 1.27 12.06
N LEU A 187 8.69 2.42 11.71
CA LEU A 187 7.57 2.53 10.78
C LEU A 187 8.16 2.72 9.38
N THR A 188 7.77 1.87 8.43
CA THR A 188 8.27 1.93 7.06
C THR A 188 7.15 1.81 6.05
N GLY A 189 7.24 2.58 4.98
CA GLY A 189 6.27 2.57 3.89
C GLY A 189 6.90 2.99 2.58
N LYS A 190 6.27 2.59 1.48
CA LYS A 190 6.70 2.92 0.13
C LYS A 190 5.45 3.01 -0.74
N PRO A 191 4.90 4.23 -0.95
CA PRO A 191 3.79 4.41 -1.87
C PRO A 191 4.23 4.20 -3.32
N ASP A 192 3.32 3.71 -4.16
CA ASP A 192 3.60 3.51 -5.58
C ASP A 192 3.93 4.84 -6.27
N LEU A 193 3.14 5.88 -5.99
CA LEU A 193 3.31 7.20 -6.59
C LEU A 193 2.95 8.34 -5.62
N THR A 194 3.79 9.37 -5.63
CA THR A 194 3.46 10.68 -5.05
C THR A 194 3.53 11.76 -6.11
N ILE A 195 2.61 12.72 -6.07
CA ILE A 195 2.52 13.83 -7.02
C ILE A 195 2.45 15.14 -6.24
N GLY A 196 3.29 16.11 -6.58
CA GLY A 196 3.29 17.43 -5.97
C GLY A 196 4.12 17.52 -4.68
N HIS A 197 4.03 18.68 -4.04
CA HIS A 197 4.80 19.00 -2.83
C HIS A 197 4.02 20.01 -1.98
N ALA A 198 4.40 20.12 -0.70
CA ALA A 198 3.91 21.18 0.16
C ALA A 198 4.53 22.54 -0.22
N ASP A 199 3.77 23.61 -0.03
CA ASP A 199 4.23 24.99 -0.16
C ASP A 199 4.06 25.72 1.18
N GLY A 200 5.15 25.81 1.95
CA GLY A 200 5.07 26.17 3.36
C GLY A 200 4.21 25.17 4.12
N THR A 201 3.17 25.66 4.80
CA THR A 201 2.17 24.84 5.50
C THR A 201 1.01 24.35 4.63
N VAL A 202 0.97 24.75 3.35
CA VAL A 202 -0.10 24.39 2.42
C VAL A 202 0.20 23.03 1.80
N ALA A 203 -0.66 22.03 2.05
CA ALA A 203 -0.48 20.68 1.54
C ALA A 203 -0.81 20.61 0.04
N GLY A 204 0.18 20.26 -0.78
CA GLY A 204 -0.02 20.07 -2.23
C GLY A 204 0.18 18.65 -2.74
N LYS A 205 0.81 17.77 -1.93
CA LYS A 205 1.14 16.41 -2.32
C LYS A 205 -0.10 15.51 -2.34
N VAL A 206 -0.19 14.62 -3.33
CA VAL A 206 -1.16 13.53 -3.42
C VAL A 206 -0.39 12.22 -3.39
N ILE A 207 -0.89 11.22 -2.67
CA ILE A 207 -0.36 9.85 -2.69
C ILE A 207 -1.34 8.96 -3.45
N VAL A 208 -0.84 8.17 -4.39
CA VAL A 208 -1.58 7.20 -5.19
C VAL A 208 -1.01 5.81 -4.96
N ASP A 209 -1.88 4.83 -4.72
CA ASP A 209 -1.56 3.40 -4.64
C ASP A 209 -2.41 2.69 -5.71
N PHE A 210 -1.74 1.99 -6.63
CA PHE A 210 -2.34 1.27 -7.74
C PHE A 210 -2.71 -0.15 -7.29
N LYS A 211 -3.89 -0.60 -7.67
CA LYS A 211 -4.42 -1.93 -7.32
C LYS A 211 -4.76 -2.70 -8.59
N THR A 212 -4.19 -3.89 -8.72
CA THR A 212 -4.46 -4.82 -9.84
C THR A 212 -5.69 -5.73 -9.59
N GLY A 213 -6.48 -5.47 -8.55
CA GLY A 213 -7.63 -6.29 -8.19
C GLY A 213 -8.69 -5.52 -7.41
N ARG A 214 -9.74 -6.23 -6.98
CA ARG A 214 -10.98 -5.63 -6.44
C ARG A 214 -10.76 -4.69 -5.26
N LYS A 215 -11.72 -3.76 -5.10
CA LYS A 215 -11.81 -2.86 -3.96
C LYS A 215 -11.87 -3.62 -2.64
N ASN A 216 -10.99 -3.25 -1.71
CA ASN A 216 -10.95 -3.71 -0.34
C ASN A 216 -10.88 -2.49 0.60
N PRO A 217 -11.72 -2.39 1.65
CA PRO A 217 -11.64 -1.33 2.64
C PRO A 217 -10.23 -1.12 3.24
N ALA A 218 -9.43 -2.18 3.40
CA ALA A 218 -8.06 -2.10 3.89
C ALA A 218 -7.16 -1.18 3.03
N HIS A 219 -7.45 -1.07 1.73
CA HIS A 219 -6.67 -0.22 0.81
C HIS A 219 -6.72 1.27 1.17
N VAL A 220 -7.80 1.72 1.80
CA VAL A 220 -7.90 3.12 2.27
C VAL A 220 -7.05 3.30 3.52
N GLU A 221 -7.09 2.35 4.45
CA GLU A 221 -6.30 2.39 5.68
C GLU A 221 -4.79 2.37 5.41
N ASP A 222 -4.36 1.61 4.41
CA ASP A 222 -2.97 1.56 3.93
C ASP A 222 -2.41 2.95 3.61
N LEU A 223 -3.19 3.74 2.87
CA LEU A 223 -2.78 5.08 2.43
C LEU A 223 -2.75 6.08 3.60
N ARG A 224 -3.62 5.92 4.60
CA ARG A 224 -3.60 6.74 5.81
C ARG A 224 -2.27 6.58 6.57
N PHE A 225 -1.75 5.35 6.62
CA PHE A 225 -0.43 5.08 7.18
C PHE A 225 0.70 5.82 6.41
N TYR A 226 0.62 5.86 5.08
CA TYR A 226 1.56 6.66 4.28
C TYR A 226 1.40 8.17 4.49
N ALA A 227 0.19 8.68 4.69
CA ALA A 227 -0.02 10.09 5.07
C ALA A 227 0.68 10.43 6.39
N LEU A 228 0.57 9.57 7.40
CA LEU A 228 1.27 9.75 8.68
C LEU A 228 2.78 9.74 8.50
N LEU A 229 3.33 8.76 7.76
CA LEU A 229 4.77 8.71 7.48
C LEU A 229 5.28 9.94 6.75
N ASP A 230 4.53 10.43 5.76
CA ASP A 230 4.90 11.63 5.01
C ASP A 230 4.82 12.89 5.89
N ALA A 231 3.80 13.00 6.75
CA ALA A 231 3.67 14.08 7.72
C ALA A 231 4.85 14.09 8.71
N LEU A 232 5.25 12.91 9.23
CA LEU A 232 6.40 12.75 10.12
C LEU A 232 7.72 13.13 9.44
N ARG A 233 7.85 12.87 8.14
CA ARG A 233 9.05 13.21 7.36
C ARG A 233 9.11 14.69 6.99
N VAL A 234 8.02 15.23 6.45
CA VAL A 234 7.99 16.55 5.78
C VAL A 234 7.56 17.67 6.72
N GLY A 235 6.75 17.39 7.74
CA GLY A 235 6.11 18.44 8.55
C GLY A 235 4.70 18.82 8.09
N VAL A 236 4.34 18.47 6.86
CA VAL A 236 3.03 18.73 6.25
C VAL A 236 2.57 17.45 5.55
N PRO A 237 1.36 16.94 5.84
CA PRO A 237 0.87 15.73 5.21
C PRO A 237 0.58 15.94 3.71
N PRO A 238 0.38 14.86 2.94
CA PRO A 238 -0.32 14.98 1.66
C PRO A 238 -1.71 15.55 1.89
N ARG A 239 -2.27 16.24 0.90
CA ARG A 239 -3.65 16.73 0.97
C ARG A 239 -4.68 15.64 0.66
N ARG A 240 -4.28 14.61 -0.08
CA ARG A 240 -5.19 13.64 -0.69
C ARG A 240 -4.53 12.28 -0.87
N LEU A 241 -5.31 11.25 -0.63
CA LEU A 241 -4.99 9.84 -0.77
C LEU A 241 -5.88 9.22 -1.85
N VAL A 242 -5.29 8.41 -2.72
CA VAL A 242 -6.00 7.81 -3.85
C VAL A 242 -5.64 6.34 -4.01
N SER A 243 -6.62 5.46 -3.79
CA SER A 243 -6.52 4.07 -4.25
C SER A 243 -7.09 4.00 -5.65
N TYR A 244 -6.26 3.71 -6.65
CA TYR A 244 -6.66 3.58 -8.05
C TYR A 244 -6.72 2.11 -8.47
N TYR A 245 -7.86 1.67 -8.96
CA TYR A 245 -8.14 0.30 -9.33
C TYR A 245 -8.01 0.14 -10.84
N LEU A 246 -6.95 -0.54 -11.28
CA LEU A 246 -6.64 -0.72 -12.69
C LEU A 246 -7.75 -1.54 -13.38
N ASP A 247 -8.22 -2.61 -12.75
CA ASP A 247 -9.24 -3.51 -13.32
C ASP A 247 -10.57 -2.84 -13.70
N SER A 248 -10.91 -1.74 -13.03
CA SER A 248 -12.19 -1.04 -13.13
C SER A 248 -12.06 0.42 -13.53
N ALA A 249 -10.83 0.89 -13.76
CA ALA A 249 -10.50 2.31 -13.98
C ALA A 249 -11.15 3.26 -12.96
N SER A 250 -11.34 2.78 -11.73
CA SER A 250 -12.08 3.48 -10.68
C SER A 250 -11.14 3.94 -9.57
N MET A 251 -11.56 4.95 -8.80
CA MET A 251 -10.72 5.44 -7.70
C MET A 251 -11.51 5.79 -6.45
N THR A 252 -10.93 5.47 -5.30
CA THR A 252 -11.39 5.96 -4.01
C THR A 252 -10.47 7.09 -3.57
N VAL A 253 -11.06 8.22 -3.19
CA VAL A 253 -10.34 9.44 -2.83
C VAL A 253 -10.69 9.81 -1.40
N GLU A 254 -9.67 10.14 -0.62
CA GLU A 254 -9.83 10.63 0.74
C GLU A 254 -8.95 11.87 0.95
N ASP A 255 -9.56 12.95 1.45
CA ASP A 255 -8.83 14.16 1.83
C ASP A 255 -8.23 14.00 3.23
N VAL A 256 -7.01 14.47 3.40
CA VAL A 256 -6.29 14.31 4.67
C VAL A 256 -6.64 15.44 5.62
N SER A 257 -6.99 15.07 6.85
CA SER A 257 -7.25 15.96 7.97
C SER A 257 -6.36 15.60 9.17
N GLU A 258 -6.26 16.51 10.15
CA GLU A 258 -5.57 16.22 11.41
C GLU A 258 -6.25 15.08 12.19
N GLU A 259 -7.59 14.99 12.13
CA GLU A 259 -8.35 13.89 12.74
C GLU A 259 -8.00 12.53 12.12
N LEU A 260 -7.82 12.48 10.79
CA LEU A 260 -7.38 11.28 10.09
C LEU A 260 -5.98 10.86 10.55
N LEU A 261 -5.06 11.81 10.68
CA LEU A 261 -3.70 11.54 11.16
C LEU A 261 -3.72 11.06 12.61
N HIS A 262 -4.51 11.68 13.48
CA HIS A 262 -4.70 11.26 14.87
C HIS A 262 -5.25 9.82 14.95
N SER A 263 -6.31 9.51 14.19
CA SER A 263 -6.85 8.15 14.10
C SER A 263 -5.81 7.13 13.61
N THR A 264 -4.95 7.54 12.66
CA THR A 264 -3.86 6.70 12.17
C THR A 264 -2.80 6.46 13.26
N VAL A 265 -2.46 7.47 14.06
CA VAL A 265 -1.57 7.32 15.23
C VAL A 265 -2.14 6.30 16.22
N LEU A 266 -3.45 6.36 16.51
CA LEU A 266 -4.12 5.39 17.37
C LEU A 266 -3.99 3.97 16.84
N ARG A 267 -4.27 3.78 15.54
CA ARG A 267 -4.18 2.47 14.87
C ARG A 267 -2.77 1.91 14.92
N VAL A 268 -1.75 2.72 14.59
CA VAL A 268 -0.34 2.29 14.61
C VAL A 268 0.09 1.90 16.02
N ALA A 269 -0.21 2.72 17.03
CA ALA A 269 0.14 2.41 18.41
C ALA A 269 -0.56 1.14 18.92
N ALA A 270 -1.84 0.96 18.57
CA ALA A 270 -2.60 -0.24 18.93
C ALA A 270 -2.03 -1.50 18.25
N ALA A 271 -1.62 -1.42 16.99
CA ALA A 271 -0.94 -2.54 16.32
C ALA A 271 0.39 -2.87 17.00
N ALA A 272 1.22 -1.88 17.29
CA ALA A 272 2.50 -2.06 17.98
C ALA A 272 2.31 -2.75 19.33
N GLN A 273 1.32 -2.29 20.11
CA GLN A 273 0.97 -2.89 21.39
C GLN A 273 0.53 -4.35 21.22
N LYS A 274 -0.42 -4.64 20.34
CA LYS A 274 -0.88 -6.01 20.07
C LYS A 274 0.28 -6.92 19.67
N ILE A 275 1.14 -6.47 18.77
CA ILE A 275 2.28 -7.28 18.29
C ILE A 275 3.18 -7.64 19.47
N VAL A 276 3.57 -6.66 20.29
CA VAL A 276 4.44 -6.91 21.44
C VAL A 276 3.76 -7.81 22.47
N GLU A 277 2.50 -7.56 22.82
CA GLU A 277 1.75 -8.40 23.76
C GLU A 277 1.65 -9.87 23.29
N LEU A 278 1.50 -10.11 21.97
CA LEU A 278 1.52 -11.45 21.40
C LEU A 278 2.92 -12.08 21.50
N MET A 279 3.97 -11.31 21.20
CA MET A 279 5.36 -11.78 21.25
C MET A 279 5.80 -12.17 22.66
N VAL A 280 5.39 -11.40 23.69
CA VAL A 280 5.73 -11.69 25.10
C VAL A 280 4.73 -12.64 25.78
N GLY A 281 3.70 -13.10 25.07
CA GLY A 281 2.69 -14.03 25.60
C GLY A 281 1.73 -13.43 26.64
N GLU A 282 1.64 -12.10 26.71
CA GLU A 282 0.69 -11.40 27.61
C GLU A 282 -0.73 -11.29 27.01
N ARG A 283 -0.90 -11.68 25.74
CA ARG A 283 -2.17 -11.62 25.03
C ARG A 283 -2.57 -12.97 24.44
N GLU A 284 -3.78 -13.41 24.77
CA GLU A 284 -4.46 -14.49 24.08
C GLU A 284 -4.83 -14.03 22.66
N PRO A 285 -4.38 -14.72 21.58
CA PRO A 285 -4.63 -14.29 20.21
C PRO A 285 -6.12 -14.28 19.87
N ARG A 286 -6.62 -13.13 19.41
CA ARG A 286 -8.02 -12.99 18.98
C ARG A 286 -8.26 -13.63 17.61
N LEU A 287 -9.27 -14.51 17.57
CA LEU A 287 -9.82 -15.10 16.36
C LEU A 287 -10.96 -14.23 15.78
N VAL A 288 -10.93 -13.96 14.47
CA VAL A 288 -11.93 -13.13 13.78
C VAL A 288 -12.29 -13.75 12.43
N ALA A 289 -13.60 -13.93 12.19
CA ALA A 289 -14.14 -14.35 10.89
C ALA A 289 -14.12 -13.19 9.88
N SER A 290 -13.72 -13.47 8.63
CA SER A 290 -13.78 -12.50 7.53
C SER A 290 -13.73 -13.23 6.18
N PRO A 291 -14.07 -12.57 5.06
CA PRO A 291 -13.87 -13.13 3.72
C PRO A 291 -12.42 -13.58 3.46
N THR A 292 -11.46 -12.98 4.17
CA THR A 292 -10.05 -13.33 4.04
C THR A 292 -9.68 -14.71 4.60
N CYS A 293 -10.60 -15.35 5.34
CA CYS A 293 -10.45 -16.74 5.79
C CYS A 293 -10.20 -17.71 4.63
N ARG A 294 -10.68 -17.42 3.42
CA ARG A 294 -10.45 -18.24 2.20
C ARG A 294 -8.97 -18.46 1.89
N TRP A 295 -8.10 -17.54 2.31
CA TRP A 295 -6.66 -17.59 2.09
C TRP A 295 -5.87 -17.81 3.39
N CYS A 296 -6.54 -18.24 4.47
CA CYS A 296 -5.88 -18.50 5.75
C CYS A 296 -5.18 -19.87 5.71
N PRO A 297 -3.90 -19.95 6.11
CA PRO A 297 -3.12 -21.20 6.04
C PRO A 297 -3.65 -22.29 6.98
N ILE A 298 -4.29 -21.91 8.07
CA ILE A 298 -4.85 -22.84 9.07
C ILE A 298 -6.36 -23.07 8.90
N LEU A 299 -6.94 -22.71 7.75
CA LEU A 299 -8.38 -22.85 7.50
C LEU A 299 -8.87 -24.29 7.72
N GLY A 300 -8.02 -25.30 7.41
CA GLY A 300 -8.33 -26.71 7.61
C GLY A 300 -8.69 -27.08 9.05
N ASP A 301 -8.11 -26.37 10.02
CA ASP A 301 -8.30 -26.62 11.46
C ASP A 301 -9.05 -25.50 12.18
N CYS A 302 -9.52 -24.47 11.45
CA CYS A 302 -10.17 -23.30 12.01
C CYS A 302 -11.69 -23.36 11.84
N ALA A 303 -12.41 -23.82 12.87
CA ALA A 303 -13.88 -23.92 12.85
C ALA A 303 -14.58 -22.59 12.54
N THR A 304 -14.07 -21.47 13.07
CA THR A 304 -14.61 -20.13 12.81
C THR A 304 -14.47 -19.72 11.35
N GLY A 305 -13.32 -19.98 10.73
CA GLY A 305 -13.09 -19.68 9.30
C GLY A 305 -13.97 -20.55 8.41
N GLN A 306 -14.09 -21.84 8.72
CA GLN A 306 -14.96 -22.76 7.98
C GLN A 306 -16.44 -22.36 8.07
N ALA A 307 -16.91 -21.99 9.25
CA ALA A 307 -18.29 -21.53 9.43
C ALA A 307 -18.56 -20.23 8.65
N SER A 308 -17.62 -19.28 8.67
CA SER A 308 -17.73 -18.01 7.93
C SER A 308 -17.91 -18.22 6.43
N LEU A 309 -17.10 -19.10 5.83
CA LEU A 309 -17.14 -19.31 4.38
C LEU A 309 -18.37 -20.11 3.93
N ARG A 310 -18.89 -21.02 4.77
CA ARG A 310 -20.16 -21.72 4.48
C ARG A 310 -21.35 -20.77 4.46
N GLY A 311 -21.37 -19.77 5.34
CA GLY A 311 -22.44 -18.77 5.39
C GLY A 311 -22.42 -17.76 4.22
N ASP A 312 -21.25 -17.52 3.62
CA ASP A 312 -21.13 -16.70 2.39
C ASP A 312 -21.64 -17.45 1.15
N ASP A 313 -21.39 -18.76 1.04
CA ASP A 313 -21.84 -19.58 -0.09
C ASP A 313 -23.39 -19.72 -0.14
N ASP A 314 -24.08 -19.66 1.00
CA ASP A 314 -25.55 -19.70 1.10
C ASP A 314 -26.22 -18.36 0.70
N ALA A 315 -25.49 -17.24 0.68
CA ALA A 315 -26.01 -15.92 0.35
C ALA A 315 -25.98 -15.61 -1.16
N ASP A 316 -25.25 -16.39 -1.97
CA ASP A 316 -25.09 -16.17 -3.41
C ASP A 316 -26.16 -16.90 -4.27
N TYR A 317 -27.09 -17.63 -3.64
CA TYR A 317 -28.11 -18.46 -4.30
C TYR A 317 -29.57 -17.98 -4.12
N SER A 318 -29.82 -16.74 -3.70
CA SER A 318 -31.17 -16.16 -3.68
C SER A 318 -31.37 -15.13 -4.80
N TRP A 319 -31.38 -15.59 -6.05
CA TRP A 319 -32.01 -14.86 -7.16
C TRP A 319 -33.30 -15.62 -7.52
N GLU A 320 -34.42 -15.20 -6.93
CA GLU A 320 -35.75 -15.63 -7.40
C GLU A 320 -36.26 -14.64 -8.47
N PRO A 321 -36.90 -15.17 -9.54
CA PRO A 321 -37.13 -14.48 -10.81
C PRO A 321 -38.15 -13.32 -10.79
#